data_AF-A0AAX2TL61-F1
#
_entry.id   AF-A0AAX2TL61-F1
#
_cell.length_a   1.000
_cell.length_b   1.000
_cell.length_c   1.000
_cell.angle_alpha   90.00
_cell.angle_beta   90.00
_cell.angle_gamma   90.00
#
_symmetry.space_group_name_H-M   'P 1'
#
loop_
_entity.id
_entity.type
_entity.pdbx_description
1 polymer ?
#
loop_
_entity_poly.entity_id
_entity_poly.type
_entity_poly.pdbx_seq_one_letter_code
_entity_poly.pdbx_strand_id
1 'polypeptide(L)'
;AGFIPEPLEPKLLRGQIGPIWIRVEVSGAPGHASGDFGLGADAIYNAIQLIQSLRELEERWNARKKDYPPFQNHPHPINFNVGRIQGGEWTSSAPSACAFEVRVAVFPGQSPAEICKEFEAYIADVSARNPFL
;
A
#
# COMPACT_ATOMS: atom_id res chain seq x y z
N ALA A 1 14.04 -0.93 -33.44
CA ALA A 1 14.51 -1.36 -32.10
C ALA A 1 14.67 -0.12 -31.22
N GLY A 2 14.35 -0.21 -29.92
CA GLY A 2 14.59 0.86 -28.95
C GLY A 2 15.65 0.42 -27.93
N PHE A 3 16.56 1.32 -27.58
CA PHE A 3 17.60 1.10 -26.57
C PHE A 3 17.62 2.30 -25.62
N ILE A 4 17.53 2.05 -24.33
CA ILE A 4 17.52 3.07 -23.28
C ILE A 4 18.75 2.81 -22.40
N PRO A 5 19.77 3.70 -22.41
CA PRO A 5 21.01 3.51 -21.66
C PRO A 5 20.84 3.90 -20.19
N GLU A 6 20.03 3.13 -19.46
CA GLU A 6 19.91 3.25 -18.00
C GLU A 6 21.27 3.03 -17.32
N PRO A 7 21.52 3.61 -16.13
CA PRO A 7 22.79 3.52 -15.42
C PRO A 7 23.02 2.13 -14.81
N LEU A 8 23.20 1.10 -15.64
CA LEU A 8 23.30 -0.32 -15.26
C LEU A 8 24.74 -0.85 -15.30
N GLU A 9 25.75 0.01 -15.45
CA GLU A 9 27.12 -0.39 -15.83
C GLU A 9 27.08 -1.16 -17.19
N PRO A 10 28.11 -1.90 -17.65
CA PRO A 10 28.02 -2.66 -18.90
C PRO A 10 27.21 -3.95 -18.71
N LYS A 11 25.97 -3.84 -18.23
CA LYS A 11 25.05 -4.96 -17.98
C LYS A 11 23.73 -4.74 -18.73
N LEU A 12 23.04 -5.84 -19.01
CA LEU A 12 21.72 -5.84 -19.63
C LEU A 12 20.65 -6.21 -18.59
N LEU A 13 19.59 -5.41 -18.49
CA LEU A 13 18.44 -5.73 -17.65
C LEU A 13 17.61 -6.85 -18.31
N ARG A 14 17.49 -7.99 -17.61
CA ARG A 14 16.76 -9.17 -18.11
C ARG A 14 15.30 -9.25 -17.65
N GLY A 15 14.90 -8.37 -16.72
CA GLY A 15 13.54 -8.30 -16.20
C GLY A 15 13.38 -7.02 -15.38
N GLN A 16 12.20 -6.41 -15.50
CA GLN A 16 11.87 -5.16 -14.81
C GLN A 16 10.50 -5.30 -14.17
N ILE A 17 10.38 -4.88 -12.91
CA ILE A 17 9.09 -4.79 -12.23
C ILE A 17 8.30 -3.59 -12.75
N GLY A 18 6.97 -3.69 -12.72
CA GLY A 18 6.09 -2.56 -12.98
C GLY A 18 5.79 -1.79 -11.69
N PRO A 19 5.79 -0.44 -11.69
CA PRO A 19 5.24 0.34 -10.59
C PRO A 19 3.75 0.64 -10.80
N ILE A 20 2.97 0.60 -9.73
CA ILE A 20 1.64 1.21 -9.64
C ILE A 20 1.57 2.13 -8.43
N TRP A 21 0.68 3.12 -8.48
CA TRP A 21 0.43 4.05 -7.37
C TRP A 21 -1.02 3.92 -6.95
N ILE A 22 -1.23 3.73 -5.65
CA ILE A 22 -2.55 3.56 -5.04
C ILE A 22 -2.70 4.64 -3.97
N ARG A 23 -3.83 5.31 -3.97
CA ARG A 23 -4.25 6.22 -2.91
C ARG A 23 -5.40 5.56 -2.14
N VAL A 24 -5.26 5.48 -0.83
CA VAL A 24 -6.30 4.97 0.07
C VAL A 24 -6.83 6.14 0.87
N GLU A 25 -8.15 6.31 0.86
CA GLU A 25 -8.86 7.33 1.63
C GLU A 25 -9.59 6.65 2.79
N VAL A 26 -9.36 7.17 3.99
CA VAL A 26 -9.84 6.63 5.25
C VAL A 26 -10.73 7.67 5.88
N SER A 27 -11.98 7.31 6.13
CA SER A 27 -12.93 8.17 6.82
C SER A 27 -12.94 7.85 8.33
N GLY A 28 -13.14 8.89 9.12
CA GLY A 28 -13.38 8.82 10.57
C GLY A 28 -14.72 9.43 10.94
N ALA A 29 -15.08 9.35 12.22
CA ALA A 29 -16.29 9.94 12.76
C ALA A 29 -15.90 11.15 13.64
N PRO A 30 -16.11 12.40 13.20
CA PRO A 30 -15.65 13.57 13.95
C PRO A 30 -16.33 13.71 15.33
N GLY A 31 -15.54 14.08 16.34
CA GLY A 31 -15.99 14.30 17.73
C GLY A 31 -15.08 15.30 18.47
N HIS A 32 -15.43 15.70 19.69
CA HIS A 32 -14.63 16.60 20.52
C HIS A 32 -13.50 15.86 21.27
N ALA A 33 -12.27 16.41 21.30
CA ALA A 33 -11.08 15.84 21.96
C ALA A 33 -11.21 15.38 23.40
N SER A 34 -12.09 16.02 24.17
CA SER A 34 -12.32 15.67 25.57
C SER A 34 -13.43 14.65 25.79
N GLY A 35 -14.14 14.23 24.72
CA GLY A 35 -15.20 13.23 24.79
C GLY A 35 -14.65 11.81 24.64
N ASP A 36 -15.45 10.82 25.00
CA ASP A 36 -15.19 9.43 24.62
C ASP A 36 -15.41 9.32 23.10
N PHE A 37 -14.30 9.41 22.36
CA PHE A 37 -14.30 9.04 20.96
C PHE A 37 -14.56 7.55 20.92
N GLY A 38 -15.74 7.12 20.48
CA GLY A 38 -15.95 5.72 20.17
C GLY A 38 -14.73 5.20 19.38
N LEU A 39 -14.16 4.09 19.85
CA LEU A 39 -13.07 3.39 19.16
C LEU A 39 -13.44 3.39 17.66
N GLY A 40 -12.60 3.96 16.77
CA GLY A 40 -12.94 4.09 15.35
C GLY A 40 -13.13 5.48 14.75
N ALA A 41 -13.33 6.49 15.58
CA ALA A 41 -13.54 7.86 15.12
C ALA A 41 -12.31 8.48 14.42
N ASP A 42 -11.11 7.96 14.68
CA ASP A 42 -9.85 8.58 14.29
C ASP A 42 -9.32 8.04 12.95
N ALA A 43 -9.52 8.81 11.89
CA ALA A 43 -9.06 8.46 10.56
C ALA A 43 -7.53 8.29 10.45
N ILE A 44 -6.74 8.98 11.29
CA ILE A 44 -5.27 8.87 11.26
C ILE A 44 -4.83 7.55 11.87
N TYR A 45 -5.35 7.17 13.05
CA TYR A 45 -5.01 5.87 13.64
C TYR A 45 -5.46 4.71 12.77
N ASN A 46 -6.64 4.82 12.17
CA ASN A 46 -7.16 3.85 11.21
C ASN A 46 -6.23 3.72 9.99
N ALA A 47 -5.77 4.84 9.41
CA ALA A 47 -4.80 4.83 8.32
C ALA A 47 -3.46 4.18 8.72
N ILE A 48 -2.95 4.46 9.93
CA ILE A 48 -1.72 3.84 10.45
C ILE A 48 -1.87 2.32 10.55
N GLN A 49 -3.01 1.83 11.04
CA GLN A 49 -3.27 0.39 11.13
C GLN A 49 -3.32 -0.27 9.75
N LEU A 50 -4.01 0.35 8.78
CA LEU A 50 -4.02 -0.13 7.39
C LEU A 50 -2.60 -0.17 6.80
N ILE A 51 -1.80 0.89 6.99
CA ILE A 51 -0.40 0.93 6.54
C ILE A 51 0.43 -0.20 7.17
N GLN A 52 0.29 -0.44 8.47
CA GLN A 52 1.01 -1.52 9.15
C GLN A 52 0.64 -2.90 8.57
N SER A 53 -0.64 -3.11 8.26
CA SER A 53 -1.12 -4.36 7.67
C SER A 53 -0.53 -4.64 6.28
N LEU A 54 -0.10 -3.63 5.52
CA LEU A 54 0.44 -3.82 4.17
C LEU A 54 1.71 -4.70 4.13
N ARG A 55 2.43 -4.82 5.25
CA ARG A 55 3.60 -5.72 5.37
C ARG A 55 3.24 -7.16 5.06
N GLU A 56 2.08 -7.64 5.52
CA GLU A 56 1.64 -9.00 5.22
C GLU A 56 1.31 -9.18 3.74
N LEU A 57 0.70 -8.18 3.10
CA LEU A 57 0.38 -8.23 1.68
C LEU A 57 1.66 -8.22 0.82
N GLU A 58 2.64 -7.41 1.21
CA GLU A 58 3.96 -7.36 0.58
C GLU A 58 4.69 -8.71 0.68
N GLU A 59 4.65 -9.36 1.84
CA GLU A 59 5.20 -10.71 2.02
C GLU A 59 4.51 -11.73 1.12
N ARG A 60 3.16 -11.71 1.07
CA ARG A 60 2.35 -12.59 0.19
C ARG A 60 2.70 -12.38 -1.28
N TRP A 61 2.94 -11.15 -1.72
CA TRP A 61 3.32 -10.87 -3.10
C TRP A 61 4.74 -11.32 -3.39
N ASN A 62 5.68 -11.09 -2.48
CA ASN A 62 7.06 -11.57 -2.62
C ASN A 62 7.16 -13.11 -2.69
N ALA A 63 6.26 -13.84 -2.02
CA ALA A 63 6.20 -15.31 -2.10
C ALA A 63 5.96 -15.83 -3.54
N ARG A 64 5.40 -15.01 -4.43
CA ARG A 64 5.15 -15.33 -5.85
C ARG A 64 6.42 -15.33 -6.70
N LYS A 65 7.56 -14.84 -6.20
CA LYS A 65 8.80 -14.68 -6.97
C LYS A 65 9.30 -15.95 -7.67
N LYS A 66 8.94 -17.13 -7.14
CA LYS A 66 9.27 -18.44 -7.73
C LYS A 66 8.72 -18.60 -9.14
N ASP A 67 7.61 -17.94 -9.45
CA ASP A 67 6.92 -18.03 -10.74
C ASP A 67 7.50 -17.06 -11.78
N TYR A 68 8.48 -16.22 -11.39
CA TYR A 68 9.09 -15.20 -12.24
C TYR A 68 10.61 -15.41 -12.34
N PRO A 69 11.12 -16.10 -13.39
CA PRO A 69 12.52 -16.51 -13.51
C PRO A 69 13.57 -15.43 -13.22
N PRO A 70 13.42 -14.17 -13.66
CA PRO A 70 14.40 -13.12 -13.36
C PRO A 70 14.52 -12.78 -11.86
N PHE A 71 13.52 -13.12 -11.05
CA PHE A 71 13.39 -12.70 -9.65
C PHE A 71 13.40 -13.86 -8.64
N GLN A 72 13.49 -15.12 -9.09
CA GLN A 72 13.44 -16.32 -8.22
C GLN A 72 14.45 -16.25 -7.06
N ASN A 73 15.68 -15.85 -7.38
CA ASN A 73 16.79 -15.74 -6.43
C ASN A 73 16.91 -14.34 -5.81
N HIS A 74 16.04 -13.40 -6.20
CA HIS A 74 16.03 -12.08 -5.60
C HIS A 74 15.47 -12.19 -4.17
N PRO A 75 16.10 -11.59 -3.14
CA PRO A 75 15.62 -11.73 -1.77
C PRO A 75 14.21 -11.16 -1.61
N HIS A 76 13.97 -9.97 -2.14
CA HIS A 76 12.73 -9.21 -1.96
C HIS A 76 12.42 -8.30 -3.17
N PRO A 77 11.92 -8.84 -4.31
CA PRO A 77 11.74 -8.07 -5.55
C PRO A 77 10.57 -7.06 -5.53
N ILE A 78 9.55 -7.29 -4.71
CA ILE A 78 8.37 -6.44 -4.63
C ILE A 78 8.48 -5.53 -3.41
N ASN A 79 8.42 -4.21 -3.61
CA ASN A 79 8.47 -3.23 -2.53
C ASN A 79 7.18 -2.40 -2.50
N PHE A 80 6.60 -2.26 -1.30
CA PHE A 80 5.51 -1.36 -0.98
C PHE A 80 6.09 -0.14 -0.28
N ASN A 81 6.00 1.02 -0.92
CA ASN A 81 6.53 2.27 -0.39
C ASN A 81 5.40 3.26 -0.14
N VAL A 82 5.01 3.42 1.13
CA VAL A 82 4.09 4.50 1.53
C VAL A 82 4.86 5.81 1.50
N GLY A 83 4.67 6.57 0.42
CA GLY A 83 5.43 7.78 0.15
C GLY A 83 4.80 9.05 0.72
N ARG A 84 3.52 9.00 1.06
CA ARG A 84 2.77 10.16 1.57
C ARG A 84 1.64 9.72 2.49
N ILE A 85 1.40 10.50 3.54
CA ILE A 85 0.23 10.43 4.41
C ILE A 85 -0.21 11.85 4.76
N GLN A 86 -1.52 12.09 4.80
CA GLN A 86 -2.11 13.38 5.14
C GLN A 86 -3.48 13.17 5.78
N GLY A 87 -3.74 13.78 6.94
CA GLY A 87 -5.03 13.71 7.60
C GLY A 87 -5.11 14.60 8.83
N GLY A 88 -6.34 14.83 9.30
CA GLY A 88 -6.65 15.69 10.44
C GLY A 88 -6.79 17.17 10.09
N GLU A 89 -7.77 17.80 10.73
CA GLU A 89 -8.13 19.20 10.48
C GLU A 89 -7.81 20.10 11.69
N TRP A 90 -7.95 19.57 12.91
CA TRP A 90 -7.82 20.34 14.15
C TRP A 90 -7.40 19.45 15.31
N THR A 91 -6.46 19.90 16.15
CA THR A 91 -5.88 19.09 17.23
C THR A 91 -6.83 18.78 18.38
N SER A 92 -7.94 19.51 18.49
CA SER A 92 -8.98 19.28 19.51
C SER A 92 -10.23 18.57 18.95
N SER A 93 -10.11 17.95 17.78
CA SER A 93 -11.18 17.16 17.15
C SER A 93 -10.63 15.80 16.72
N ALA A 94 -11.46 14.75 16.77
CA ALA A 94 -11.09 13.51 16.09
C ALA A 94 -10.93 13.76 14.58
N PRO A 95 -9.84 13.30 13.95
CA PRO A 95 -9.63 13.41 12.51
C PRO A 95 -10.77 12.76 11.73
N SER A 96 -11.45 13.56 10.90
CA SER A 96 -12.57 13.07 10.08
C SER A 96 -12.11 12.37 8.79
N ALA A 97 -10.91 12.68 8.32
CA ALA A 97 -10.33 12.08 7.12
C ALA A 97 -8.81 11.93 7.23
N CYS A 98 -8.31 10.87 6.59
CA CYS A 98 -6.89 10.65 6.33
C CYS A 98 -6.74 9.98 4.98
N ALA A 99 -5.65 10.25 4.27
CA ALA A 99 -5.29 9.55 3.05
C ALA A 99 -3.80 9.22 3.07
N PHE A 100 -3.47 8.05 2.54
CA PHE A 100 -2.09 7.66 2.27
C PHE A 100 -1.91 7.19 0.83
N GLU A 101 -0.73 7.44 0.28
CA GLU A 101 -0.35 7.06 -1.08
C GLU A 101 0.81 6.08 -1.02
N VAL A 102 0.63 4.93 -1.67
CA VAL A 102 1.60 3.85 -1.72
C VAL A 102 1.99 3.55 -3.17
N ARG A 103 3.29 3.49 -3.41
CA ARG A 103 3.85 2.92 -4.64
C ARG A 103 4.07 1.43 -4.40
N VAL A 104 3.52 0.60 -5.27
CA VAL A 104 3.66 -0.85 -5.19
C VAL A 104 4.34 -1.39 -6.45
N ALA A 105 5.27 -2.32 -6.27
CA ALA A 105 5.84 -3.08 -7.39
C ALA A 105 4.94 -4.26 -7.78
N VAL A 106 4.91 -4.58 -9.07
CA VAL A 106 4.26 -5.78 -9.62
C VAL A 106 5.23 -6.52 -10.53
N PHE A 107 5.06 -7.84 -10.60
CA PHE A 107 5.83 -8.66 -11.52
C PHE A 107 5.37 -8.49 -12.98
N PRO A 108 6.25 -8.77 -13.96
CA PRO A 108 5.88 -8.75 -15.37
C PRO A 108 4.69 -9.66 -15.68
N GLY A 109 3.77 -9.19 -16.52
CA GLY A 109 2.61 -9.97 -16.97
C GLY A 109 1.41 -9.93 -16.02
N GLN A 110 1.53 -9.34 -14.83
CA GLN A 110 0.38 -9.10 -13.96
C GLN A 110 -0.48 -7.95 -14.49
N SER A 111 -1.80 -8.13 -14.49
CA SER A 111 -2.73 -7.06 -14.85
C SER A 111 -2.80 -6.02 -13.73
N PRO A 112 -2.59 -4.73 -14.02
CA PRO A 112 -2.76 -3.67 -13.02
C PRO A 112 -4.16 -3.68 -12.38
N ALA A 113 -5.20 -4.00 -13.17
CA ALA A 113 -6.57 -4.04 -12.67
C ALA A 113 -6.81 -5.19 -11.68
N GLU A 114 -6.21 -6.36 -11.91
CA GLU A 114 -6.32 -7.50 -10.99
C GLU A 114 -5.54 -7.22 -9.70
N ILE A 115 -4.38 -6.58 -9.82
CA ILE A 115 -3.57 -6.18 -8.67
C ILE A 115 -4.29 -5.14 -7.82
N CYS A 116 -4.91 -4.13 -8.42
CA CYS A 116 -5.72 -3.16 -7.67
C CYS A 116 -6.89 -3.84 -6.96
N LYS A 117 -7.59 -4.76 -7.62
CA LYS A 117 -8.67 -5.55 -6.98
C LYS A 117 -8.18 -6.37 -5.81
N GLU A 118 -7.00 -7.01 -5.92
CA GLU A 118 -6.43 -7.78 -4.82
C GLU A 118 -6.07 -6.86 -3.64
N PHE A 119 -5.49 -5.69 -3.92
CA PHE A 119 -5.17 -4.69 -2.91
C PHE A 119 -6.44 -4.17 -2.21
N GLU A 120 -7.48 -3.82 -2.97
CA GLU A 120 -8.79 -3.38 -2.45
C GLU A 120 -9.43 -4.46 -1.58
N ALA A 121 -9.44 -5.71 -2.03
CA ALA A 121 -9.98 -6.83 -1.26
C ALA A 121 -9.21 -7.06 0.06
N TYR A 122 -7.89 -6.89 0.03
CA TYR A 122 -7.07 -6.97 1.24
C TYR A 122 -7.40 -5.85 2.24
N ILE A 123 -7.51 -4.60 1.77
CA ILE A 123 -7.91 -3.48 2.62
C ILE A 123 -9.29 -3.72 3.22
N ALA A 124 -10.26 -4.20 2.42
CA ALA A 124 -11.61 -4.50 2.91
C ALA A 124 -11.63 -5.61 3.98
N ASP A 125 -10.81 -6.65 3.83
CA ASP A 125 -10.67 -7.74 4.81
C ASP A 125 -10.01 -7.26 6.12
N VAL A 126 -8.97 -6.44 6.04
CA VAL A 126 -8.35 -5.82 7.22
C VAL A 126 -9.34 -4.88 7.90
N SER A 127 -10.06 -4.08 7.13
CA SER A 127 -11.12 -3.20 7.62
C SER A 127 -12.17 -3.99 8.39
N ALA A 128 -12.73 -5.05 7.81
CA ALA A 128 -13.78 -5.86 8.45
C ALA A 128 -13.36 -6.52 9.77
N ARG A 129 -12.04 -6.71 10.01
CA ARG A 129 -11.51 -7.27 11.27
C ARG A 129 -11.39 -6.24 12.38
N ASN A 130 -11.35 -4.96 12.02
CA ASN A 130 -11.45 -3.87 12.96
C ASN A 130 -12.92 -3.40 12.94
N PRO A 131 -13.67 -3.54 14.05
CA PRO A 131 -15.11 -3.19 14.11
C PRO A 131 -15.47 -1.76 13.68
N PHE A 132 -14.46 -0.94 13.40
CA PHE A 132 -14.57 0.48 13.20
C PHE A 132 -13.88 0.99 11.92
N LEU A 133 -13.45 0.08 11.02
CA LEU A 133 -12.82 0.36 9.73
C LEU A 133 -13.61 -0.26 8.56
#